data_AF-A0A7C6FS37-F1
#
_entry.id   AF-A0A7C6FS37-F1
#
_cell.length_a   1.000
_cell.length_b   1.000
_cell.length_c   1.000
_cell.angle_alpha   90.00
_cell.angle_beta   90.00
_cell.angle_gamma   90.00
#
_symmetry.space_group_name_H-M   'P 1'
#
loop_
_entity.id
_entity.type
_entity.pdbx_description
1 polymer ?
#
loop_
_entity_poly.entity_id
_entity_poly.type
_entity_poly.pdbx_seq_one_letter_code
_entity_poly.pdbx_strand_id
1 'polypeptide(L)'
;MKKVLPLVIALILIAAVAVVLALTVLKPKAPAEPSPSETPDTTPVETGSPEPTGEPGTPSPDGDGMTEYVMEVGGTRYSVTVRSDDFDVAETASGRRFTLKTVKNVFFETSYIPDKTALSAAPAFLDAYIDYLELESSGKNYIPGTDIIGEMVVGYRNEDICTAWLVDINGGVVAVTVSYSGEIPQAVYDALETFTIEK
;
A
#
# COMPACT_ATOMS: atom_id res chain seq x y z
N MET A 1 12.54 -28.02 38.07
CA MET A 1 11.98 -27.17 36.99
C MET A 1 12.89 -26.95 35.77
N LYS A 2 14.19 -27.34 35.77
CA LYS A 2 15.09 -27.11 34.60
C LYS A 2 14.92 -28.07 33.40
N LYS A 3 14.22 -29.21 33.56
CA LYS A 3 14.03 -30.21 32.49
C LYS A 3 12.70 -30.07 31.72
N VAL A 4 11.79 -29.20 32.18
CA VAL A 4 10.46 -29.02 31.57
C VAL A 4 10.52 -28.02 30.42
N LEU A 5 11.35 -26.97 30.55
CA LEU A 5 11.53 -25.94 29.54
C LEU A 5 11.99 -26.49 28.17
N PRO A 6 13.00 -27.38 28.06
CA PRO A 6 13.39 -27.93 26.76
C PRO A 6 12.32 -28.84 26.15
N LEU A 7 11.50 -29.52 26.98
CA LEU A 7 10.40 -30.37 26.50
C LEU A 7 9.26 -29.54 25.89
N VAL A 8 8.92 -28.41 26.52
CA VAL A 8 7.88 -27.50 26.03
C VAL A 8 8.31 -26.85 24.71
N ILE A 9 9.58 -26.42 24.61
CA ILE A 9 10.12 -25.84 23.36
C ILE A 9 10.11 -26.89 22.24
N ALA A 10 10.49 -28.14 22.53
CA ALA A 10 10.44 -29.21 21.53
C ALA A 10 9.00 -29.51 21.06
N LEU A 11 8.02 -29.50 21.96
CA LEU A 11 6.60 -29.70 21.60
C LEU A 11 6.05 -28.56 20.72
N ILE A 12 6.42 -27.30 21.01
CA ILE A 12 6.01 -26.15 20.20
C ILE A 12 6.61 -26.23 18.79
N LEU A 13 7.88 -26.63 18.67
CA LEU A 13 8.54 -26.81 17.37
C LEU A 13 7.88 -27.93 16.55
N ILE A 14 7.51 -29.04 17.17
CA ILE A 14 6.80 -30.14 16.49
C ILE A 14 5.42 -29.69 16.02
N ALA A 15 4.68 -28.93 16.84
CA ALA A 15 3.38 -28.38 16.47
C ALA A 15 3.50 -27.39 15.29
N ALA A 16 4.50 -26.51 15.30
CA ALA A 16 4.74 -25.56 14.22
C ALA A 16 5.07 -26.27 12.89
N VAL A 17 5.91 -27.31 12.92
CA VAL A 17 6.23 -28.11 11.73
C VAL A 17 4.99 -28.86 11.20
N ALA A 18 4.13 -29.37 12.08
CA ALA A 18 2.90 -30.04 11.68
C ALA A 18 1.89 -29.09 10.99
N VAL A 19 1.80 -27.83 11.45
CA VAL A 19 0.93 -26.81 10.83
C VAL A 19 1.45 -26.42 9.45
N VAL A 20 2.76 -26.24 9.28
CA VAL A 20 3.37 -25.95 7.98
C VAL A 20 3.16 -27.10 6.99
N LEU A 21 3.31 -28.36 7.45
CA LEU A 21 3.04 -29.54 6.62
C LEU A 21 1.56 -29.63 6.21
N ALA A 22 0.61 -29.35 7.11
CA ALA A 22 -0.82 -29.37 6.80
C ALA A 22 -1.21 -28.33 5.74
N LEU A 23 -0.54 -27.17 5.71
CA LEU A 23 -0.79 -26.11 4.72
C LEU A 23 -0.26 -26.47 3.32
N THR A 24 0.78 -27.31 3.21
CA THR A 24 1.34 -27.72 1.90
C THR A 24 0.56 -28.84 1.20
N VAL A 25 -0.34 -29.54 1.89
CA VAL A 25 -1.11 -30.68 1.32
C VAL A 25 -2.45 -30.25 0.70
N LEU A 26 -2.91 -29.03 0.96
CA LEU A 26 -4.10 -28.47 0.34
C LEU A 26 -3.76 -27.81 -1.01
N LYS A 27 -3.47 -28.63 -2.02
CA LYS A 27 -3.54 -28.17 -3.42
C LYS A 27 -5.00 -27.92 -3.79
N PRO A 28 -5.36 -26.76 -4.37
CA PRO A 28 -6.63 -26.60 -5.06
C PRO A 28 -6.70 -27.62 -6.19
N LYS A 29 -7.78 -28.40 -6.22
CA LYS A 29 -8.12 -29.26 -7.36
C LYS A 29 -8.42 -28.34 -8.55
N ALA A 30 -7.56 -28.34 -9.55
CA ALA A 30 -7.80 -27.66 -10.81
C ALA A 30 -9.16 -28.09 -11.39
N PRO A 31 -10.01 -27.15 -11.86
CA PRO A 31 -11.19 -27.50 -12.65
C PRO A 31 -10.77 -28.20 -13.94
N ALA A 32 -11.58 -29.18 -14.35
CA ALA A 32 -11.36 -29.98 -15.55
C ALA A 32 -11.30 -29.11 -16.82
N GLU A 33 -10.41 -29.49 -17.73
CA GLU A 33 -10.32 -28.97 -19.10
C GLU A 33 -11.67 -29.12 -19.83
N PRO A 34 -12.18 -28.08 -20.50
CA PRO A 34 -13.19 -28.26 -21.52
C PRO A 34 -12.54 -28.73 -22.83
N SER A 35 -13.07 -29.85 -23.34
CA SER A 35 -12.79 -30.47 -24.64
C SER A 35 -12.99 -29.50 -25.82
N PRO A 36 -12.22 -29.63 -26.92
CA PRO A 36 -12.33 -28.73 -28.07
C PRO A 36 -13.69 -28.90 -28.77
N SER A 37 -14.40 -27.79 -28.95
CA SER A 37 -15.61 -27.74 -29.77
C SER A 37 -15.43 -26.65 -30.83
N GLU A 38 -15.40 -27.12 -32.07
CA GLU A 38 -15.69 -26.51 -33.37
C GLU A 38 -15.58 -24.99 -33.52
N THR A 39 -14.62 -24.60 -34.36
CA THR A 39 -14.44 -23.27 -34.97
C THR A 39 -15.70 -22.79 -35.69
N PRO A 40 -16.15 -21.56 -35.44
CA PRO A 40 -16.89 -20.78 -36.42
C PRO A 40 -15.97 -19.74 -37.06
N ASP A 41 -15.92 -19.79 -38.40
CA ASP A 41 -15.38 -18.77 -39.28
C ASP A 41 -15.97 -17.39 -38.92
N THR A 42 -15.13 -16.44 -38.53
CA THR A 42 -15.49 -15.01 -38.54
C THR A 42 -14.35 -14.18 -39.14
N THR A 43 -14.72 -13.47 -40.20
CA THR A 43 -13.93 -12.52 -40.98
C THR A 43 -13.27 -11.45 -40.08
N PRO A 44 -12.03 -10.99 -40.36
CA PRO A 44 -11.40 -9.96 -39.53
C PRO A 44 -12.13 -8.62 -39.71
N VAL A 45 -12.65 -8.07 -38.61
CA VAL A 45 -13.03 -6.66 -38.53
C VAL A 45 -11.78 -5.87 -38.15
N GLU A 46 -11.47 -4.83 -38.94
CA GLU A 46 -10.42 -3.86 -38.69
C GLU A 46 -10.48 -3.34 -37.24
N THR A 47 -9.45 -3.64 -36.46
CA THR A 47 -9.24 -3.05 -35.14
C THR A 47 -8.84 -1.59 -35.31
N GLY A 48 -9.76 -0.69 -34.97
CA GLY A 48 -9.41 0.68 -34.64
C GLY A 48 -8.36 0.71 -33.54
N SER A 49 -7.34 1.54 -33.74
CA SER A 49 -6.27 1.82 -32.78
C SER A 49 -6.83 2.10 -31.39
N PRO A 50 -6.26 1.55 -30.30
CA PRO A 50 -6.60 2.04 -28.98
C PRO A 50 -6.21 3.54 -28.90
N GLU A 51 -7.19 4.37 -28.54
CA GLU A 51 -6.92 5.75 -28.11
C GLU A 51 -5.99 5.72 -26.88
N PRO A 52 -5.09 6.70 -26.74
CA PRO A 52 -4.26 6.80 -25.56
C PRO A 52 -5.15 7.02 -24.34
N THR A 53 -5.00 6.14 -23.35
CA THR A 53 -5.50 6.31 -21.99
C THR A 53 -5.17 7.73 -21.53
N GLY A 54 -6.18 8.53 -21.23
CA GLY A 54 -6.00 9.91 -20.82
C GLY A 54 -5.04 10.01 -19.65
N GLU A 55 -4.02 10.86 -19.78
CA GLU A 55 -3.24 11.36 -18.64
C GLU A 55 -4.20 11.81 -17.54
N PRO A 56 -3.99 11.42 -16.27
CA PRO A 56 -4.63 12.09 -15.15
C PRO A 56 -4.18 13.55 -15.18
N GLY A 57 -5.03 14.43 -15.71
CA GLY A 57 -4.73 15.86 -15.76
C GLY A 57 -4.44 16.37 -14.35
N THR A 58 -3.43 17.24 -14.22
CA THR A 58 -3.16 17.94 -12.97
C THR A 58 -4.43 18.71 -12.56
N PRO A 59 -5.06 18.39 -11.42
CA PRO A 59 -6.27 19.09 -11.01
C PRO A 59 -5.94 20.56 -10.72
N SER A 60 -6.78 21.46 -11.20
CA SER A 60 -6.69 22.87 -10.87
C SER A 60 -7.23 23.07 -9.45
N PRO A 61 -6.59 23.87 -8.58
CA PRO A 61 -7.11 24.12 -7.25
C PRO A 61 -8.52 24.71 -7.32
N ASP A 62 -9.40 24.24 -6.44
CA ASP A 62 -10.65 24.92 -6.16
C ASP A 62 -10.33 26.31 -5.56
N GLY A 63 -11.26 27.26 -5.65
CA GLY A 63 -11.03 28.68 -5.33
C GLY A 63 -10.58 28.99 -3.89
N ASP A 64 -10.46 27.98 -3.03
CA ASP A 64 -9.93 28.03 -1.67
C ASP A 64 -8.45 27.56 -1.54
N GLY A 65 -7.81 27.20 -2.65
CA GLY A 65 -6.42 26.72 -2.67
C GLY A 65 -6.26 25.25 -2.28
N MET A 66 -7.36 24.50 -2.17
CA MET A 66 -7.36 23.05 -1.97
C MET A 66 -7.37 22.34 -3.33
N THR A 67 -6.68 21.21 -3.41
CA THR A 67 -6.64 20.37 -4.62
C THR A 67 -6.87 18.93 -4.21
N GLU A 68 -7.95 18.34 -4.71
CA GLU A 68 -8.19 16.90 -4.59
C GLU A 68 -7.39 16.14 -5.64
N TYR A 69 -6.68 15.12 -5.19
CA TYR A 69 -6.01 14.16 -6.05
C TYR A 69 -6.74 12.83 -5.94
N VAL A 70 -7.19 12.30 -7.07
CA VAL A 70 -7.92 11.04 -7.19
C VAL A 70 -7.10 10.02 -7.94
N MET A 71 -7.13 8.77 -7.47
CA MET A 71 -6.46 7.62 -8.07
C MET A 71 -7.44 6.44 -8.14
N GLU A 72 -7.42 5.73 -9.27
CA GLU A 72 -8.24 4.54 -9.49
C GLU A 72 -7.32 3.36 -9.82
N VAL A 73 -7.26 2.37 -8.92
CA VAL A 73 -6.34 1.23 -9.00
C VAL A 73 -7.02 -0.04 -8.54
N GLY A 74 -6.81 -1.15 -9.23
CA GLY A 74 -7.39 -2.44 -8.83
C GLY A 74 -8.93 -2.46 -8.73
N GLY A 75 -9.62 -1.51 -9.38
CA GLY A 75 -11.06 -1.31 -9.23
C GLY A 75 -11.49 -0.60 -7.95
N THR A 76 -10.56 -0.01 -7.21
CA THR A 76 -10.77 0.80 -6.00
C THR A 76 -10.40 2.26 -6.32
N ARG A 77 -11.21 3.19 -5.84
CA ARG A 77 -10.94 4.63 -5.96
C ARG A 77 -10.42 5.13 -4.60
N TYR A 78 -9.34 5.90 -4.59
CA TYR A 78 -8.88 6.58 -3.39
C TYR A 78 -8.50 8.03 -3.71
N SER A 79 -8.66 8.91 -2.74
CA SER A 79 -8.32 10.33 -2.91
C SER A 79 -7.71 10.94 -1.66
N VAL A 80 -7.00 12.05 -1.88
CA VAL A 80 -6.47 12.91 -0.82
C VAL A 80 -6.56 14.35 -1.30
N THR A 81 -6.93 15.26 -0.41
CA THR A 81 -6.97 16.69 -0.68
C THR A 81 -5.85 17.39 0.07
N VAL A 82 -5.10 18.25 -0.61
CA VAL A 82 -4.04 19.07 0.00
C VAL A 82 -4.23 20.54 -0.33
N ARG A 83 -3.71 21.41 0.53
CA ARG A 83 -3.54 22.83 0.18
C ARG A 83 -2.32 22.97 -0.75
N SER A 84 -2.52 23.51 -1.95
CA SER A 84 -1.45 23.61 -2.96
C SER A 84 -0.30 24.50 -2.50
N ASP A 85 -0.57 25.47 -1.63
CA ASP A 85 0.45 26.35 -1.06
C ASP A 85 1.40 25.63 -0.11
N ASP A 86 0.94 24.57 0.58
CA ASP A 86 1.71 23.84 1.59
C ASP A 86 2.60 22.75 0.97
N PHE A 87 2.18 22.16 -0.16
CA PHE A 87 2.82 20.97 -0.72
C PHE A 87 3.37 21.17 -2.14
N ASP A 88 4.57 20.64 -2.37
CA ASP A 88 5.05 20.30 -3.71
C ASP A 88 4.58 18.87 -4.04
N VAL A 89 3.95 18.69 -5.20
CA VAL A 89 3.35 17.41 -5.59
C VAL A 89 4.06 16.84 -6.81
N ALA A 90 4.46 15.58 -6.73
CA ALA A 90 5.17 14.88 -7.81
C ALA A 90 4.63 13.45 -7.97
N GLU A 91 4.53 12.99 -9.21
CA GLU A 91 4.21 11.59 -9.51
C GLU A 91 5.44 10.70 -9.22
N THR A 92 5.17 9.50 -8.73
CA THR A 92 6.16 8.44 -8.53
C THR A 92 5.79 7.25 -9.41
N ALA A 93 6.71 6.30 -9.59
CA ALA A 93 6.44 5.11 -10.39
C ALA A 93 5.25 4.28 -9.87
N SER A 94 4.92 4.43 -8.58
CA SER A 94 3.88 3.68 -7.88
C SER A 94 2.71 4.55 -7.41
N GLY A 95 2.73 5.88 -7.60
CA GLY A 95 1.69 6.77 -7.12
C GLY A 95 2.09 8.23 -7.10
N ARG A 96 1.96 8.91 -5.96
CA ARG A 96 2.14 10.36 -5.85
C ARG A 96 2.69 10.76 -4.49
N ARG A 97 3.70 11.62 -4.50
CA ARG A 97 4.37 12.17 -3.32
C ARG A 97 4.01 13.64 -3.14
N PHE A 98 3.72 14.00 -1.90
CA PHE A 98 3.35 15.34 -1.42
C PHE A 98 4.40 15.78 -0.41
N THR A 99 5.31 16.64 -0.85
CA THR A 99 6.44 17.11 -0.03
C THR A 99 6.09 18.45 0.60
N LEU A 100 6.22 18.55 1.92
CA LEU A 100 5.88 19.79 2.63
C LEU A 100 6.95 20.85 2.32
N LYS A 101 6.54 22.02 1.80
CA LYS A 101 7.49 23.06 1.37
C LYS A 101 8.26 23.70 2.53
N THR A 102 7.66 23.72 3.71
CA THR A 102 8.17 24.46 4.88
C THR A 102 9.12 23.64 5.74
N VAL A 103 9.11 22.31 5.63
CA VAL A 103 9.94 21.42 6.44
C VAL A 103 10.66 20.44 5.55
N LYS A 104 12.00 20.49 5.60
CA LYS A 104 12.86 19.61 4.80
C LYS A 104 12.61 18.14 5.16
N ASN A 105 12.63 17.27 4.15
CA ASN A 105 12.49 15.82 4.27
C ASN A 105 11.13 15.34 4.81
N VAL A 106 10.15 16.24 5.00
CA VAL A 106 8.79 15.84 5.36
C VAL A 106 7.98 15.64 4.09
N PHE A 107 7.37 14.47 3.97
CA PHE A 107 6.44 14.16 2.89
C PHE A 107 5.41 13.15 3.35
N PHE A 108 4.31 13.07 2.59
CA PHE A 108 3.55 11.83 2.52
C PHE A 108 3.44 11.35 1.07
N GLU A 109 3.32 10.06 0.87
CA GLU A 109 3.22 9.42 -0.44
C GLU A 109 2.09 8.40 -0.41
N THR A 110 1.20 8.49 -1.40
CA THR A 110 0.24 7.43 -1.70
C THR A 110 0.81 6.59 -2.83
N SER A 111 0.76 5.26 -2.70
CA SER A 111 1.23 4.35 -3.73
C SER A 111 0.38 3.09 -3.81
N TYR A 112 0.36 2.47 -4.99
CA TYR A 112 -0.31 1.21 -5.25
C TYR A 112 0.70 0.11 -5.54
N ILE A 113 0.52 -1.03 -4.87
CA ILE A 113 1.35 -2.23 -5.01
C ILE A 113 0.44 -3.34 -5.55
N PRO A 114 0.51 -3.66 -6.86
CA PRO A 114 -0.33 -4.69 -7.44
C PRO A 114 0.06 -6.08 -6.92
N ASP A 115 -0.93 -6.99 -6.91
CA ASP A 115 -0.73 -8.43 -6.68
C ASP A 115 -0.03 -8.80 -5.37
N LYS A 116 -0.11 -7.92 -4.36
CA LYS A 116 0.35 -8.17 -2.99
C LYS A 116 -0.78 -8.05 -1.99
N THR A 117 -0.56 -8.63 -0.81
CA THR A 117 -1.31 -8.32 0.40
C THR A 117 -0.48 -7.42 1.31
N ALA A 118 -1.14 -6.64 2.16
CA ALA A 118 -0.50 -5.75 3.12
C ALA A 118 0.50 -6.52 4.00
N LEU A 119 0.09 -7.69 4.50
CA LEU A 119 0.95 -8.58 5.29
C LEU A 119 2.21 -9.04 4.53
N SER A 120 2.09 -9.30 3.22
CA SER A 120 3.23 -9.73 2.39
C SER A 120 4.15 -8.58 1.98
N ALA A 121 3.62 -7.36 1.90
CA ALA A 121 4.38 -6.18 1.52
C ALA A 121 5.12 -5.57 2.73
N ALA A 122 4.55 -5.67 3.93
CA ALA A 122 5.05 -5.03 5.15
C ALA A 122 6.54 -5.24 5.46
N PRO A 123 7.11 -6.47 5.46
CA PRO A 123 8.42 -6.75 6.06
C PRO A 123 9.66 -6.13 5.38
N ALA A 124 9.47 -5.42 4.27
CA ALA A 124 10.56 -4.78 3.52
C ALA A 124 10.05 -3.52 2.80
N PHE A 125 8.87 -3.01 3.17
CA PHE A 125 8.26 -1.92 2.41
C PHE A 125 9.07 -0.62 2.54
N LEU A 126 9.62 -0.36 3.74
CA LEU A 126 10.34 0.88 4.01
C LEU A 126 11.79 0.88 3.52
N ASP A 127 12.31 -0.25 3.05
CA ASP A 127 13.64 -0.35 2.42
C ASP A 127 13.82 0.66 1.27
N ALA A 128 12.73 1.01 0.58
CA ALA A 128 12.75 1.98 -0.52
C ALA A 128 12.85 3.45 -0.06
N TYR A 129 12.58 3.73 1.22
CA TYR A 129 12.48 5.09 1.75
C TYR A 129 13.65 5.44 2.68
N ILE A 130 14.18 4.46 3.40
CA ILE A 130 15.12 4.72 4.48
C ILE A 130 16.18 3.61 4.57
N ASP A 131 17.45 3.99 4.41
CA ASP A 131 18.59 3.07 4.61
C ASP A 131 18.70 2.72 6.11
N TYR A 132 18.57 1.42 6.38
CA TYR A 132 18.34 0.81 7.70
C TYR A 132 19.41 1.09 8.76
N LEU A 133 18.95 1.31 10.01
CA LEU A 133 19.72 0.98 11.21
C LEU A 133 18.90 0.25 12.29
N GLU A 134 17.59 0.52 12.46
CA GLU A 134 16.80 -0.09 13.56
C GLU A 134 15.32 -0.36 13.21
N LEU A 135 14.91 -1.63 13.47
CA LEU A 135 13.55 -2.20 13.69
C LEU A 135 12.36 -1.72 12.84
N GLU A 136 11.86 -2.62 11.99
CA GLU A 136 10.47 -2.61 11.51
C GLU A 136 9.53 -3.23 12.55
N SER A 137 8.58 -2.44 13.05
CA SER A 137 7.43 -2.97 13.78
C SER A 137 6.23 -3.04 12.84
N SER A 138 5.68 -4.25 12.63
CA SER A 138 4.46 -4.48 11.86
C SER A 138 3.27 -4.71 12.77
N GLY A 139 2.17 -4.01 12.55
CA GLY A 139 0.90 -4.30 13.20
C GLY A 139 -0.24 -3.45 12.67
N LYS A 140 -1.49 -3.81 12.94
CA LYS A 140 -2.63 -3.05 12.43
C LYS A 140 -2.85 -1.76 13.21
N ASN A 141 -2.99 -0.65 12.51
CA ASN A 141 -3.31 0.65 13.09
C ASN A 141 -4.10 1.55 12.12
N TYR A 142 -4.73 2.59 12.65
CA TYR A 142 -5.44 3.59 11.86
C TYR A 142 -4.47 4.55 11.16
N ILE A 143 -4.79 4.92 9.91
CA ILE A 143 -4.18 6.10 9.28
C ILE A 143 -4.63 7.34 10.08
N PRO A 144 -3.72 8.24 10.48
CA PRO A 144 -4.04 9.40 11.31
C PRO A 144 -5.23 10.19 10.77
N GLY A 145 -6.20 10.48 11.63
CA GLY A 145 -7.37 11.26 11.24
C GLY A 145 -8.47 10.50 10.49
N THR A 146 -8.32 9.19 10.29
CA THR A 146 -9.28 8.37 9.52
C THR A 146 -9.74 7.13 10.30
N ASP A 147 -10.85 6.54 9.84
CA ASP A 147 -11.31 5.21 10.29
C ASP A 147 -10.67 4.04 9.48
N ILE A 148 -9.68 4.33 8.64
CA ILE A 148 -9.05 3.35 7.74
C ILE A 148 -7.92 2.64 8.49
N ILE A 149 -8.03 1.32 8.61
CA ILE A 149 -7.02 0.46 9.25
C ILE A 149 -6.13 -0.16 8.17
N GLY A 150 -4.82 -0.03 8.34
CA GLY A 150 -3.81 -0.70 7.52
C GLY A 150 -2.83 -1.53 8.36
N GLU A 151 -2.07 -2.40 7.70
CA GLU A 151 -0.84 -2.96 8.27
C GLU A 151 0.20 -1.84 8.35
N MET A 152 0.46 -1.36 9.55
CA MET A 152 1.38 -0.27 9.84
C MET A 152 2.80 -0.82 9.95
N VAL A 153 3.74 -0.15 9.28
CA VAL A 153 5.18 -0.40 9.35
C VAL A 153 5.85 0.90 9.75
N VAL A 154 6.79 0.85 10.68
CA VAL A 154 7.55 2.03 11.14
C VAL A 154 9.03 1.73 11.01
N GLY A 155 9.79 2.67 10.45
CA GLY A 155 11.24 2.63 10.34
C GLY A 155 11.88 3.96 10.75
N TYR A 156 13.13 3.89 11.20
CA TYR A 156 13.85 5.02 11.80
C TYR A 156 15.23 5.23 11.15
N ARG A 157 15.63 6.50 10.99
CA ARG A 157 17.00 6.91 10.63
C ARG A 157 17.38 8.19 11.34
N ASN A 158 18.24 8.07 12.34
CA ASN A 158 18.60 9.17 13.22
C ASN A 158 17.34 9.77 13.89
N GLU A 159 16.99 11.00 13.53
CA GLU A 159 15.80 11.74 14.01
C GLU A 159 14.59 11.59 13.09
N ASP A 160 14.78 11.08 11.87
CA ASP A 160 13.72 10.88 10.89
C ASP A 160 12.98 9.55 11.15
N ILE A 161 11.66 9.62 11.08
CA ILE A 161 10.72 8.51 11.22
C ILE A 161 10.00 8.37 9.87
N CYS A 162 9.85 7.14 9.40
CA CYS A 162 9.00 6.82 8.27
C CYS A 162 7.95 5.80 8.71
N THR A 163 6.67 6.16 8.56
CA THR A 163 5.55 5.29 8.90
C THR A 163 4.73 5.03 7.65
N ALA A 164 4.47 3.77 7.34
CA ALA A 164 3.60 3.36 6.25
C ALA A 164 2.37 2.63 6.79
N TRP A 165 1.21 2.87 6.20
CA TRP A 165 -0.01 2.08 6.39
C TRP A 165 -0.37 1.39 5.09
N LEU A 166 -0.35 0.06 5.10
CA LEU A 166 -0.64 -0.78 3.95
C LEU A 166 -2.08 -1.30 4.04
N VAL A 167 -2.94 -0.85 3.13
CA VAL A 167 -4.36 -1.16 3.11
C VAL A 167 -4.66 -2.14 2.00
N ASP A 168 -5.15 -3.33 2.36
CA ASP A 168 -5.62 -4.32 1.38
C ASP A 168 -6.84 -3.80 0.61
N ILE A 169 -6.72 -3.74 -0.71
CA ILE A 169 -7.78 -3.37 -1.64
C ILE A 169 -7.99 -4.47 -2.69
N ASN A 170 -8.95 -4.29 -3.60
CA ASN A 170 -9.08 -5.22 -4.70
C ASN A 170 -7.84 -5.13 -5.62
N GLY A 171 -7.29 -6.28 -6.01
CA GLY A 171 -6.11 -6.35 -6.88
C GLY A 171 -4.77 -5.91 -6.26
N GLY A 172 -4.67 -5.56 -4.98
CA GLY A 172 -3.37 -5.22 -4.37
C GLY A 172 -3.45 -4.45 -3.05
N VAL A 173 -2.48 -3.57 -2.83
CA VAL A 173 -2.33 -2.76 -1.62
C VAL A 173 -2.23 -1.28 -1.98
N VAL A 174 -2.97 -0.43 -1.27
CA VAL A 174 -2.69 1.01 -1.24
C VAL A 174 -1.83 1.29 -0.01
N ALA A 175 -0.66 1.89 -0.22
CA ALA A 175 0.23 2.31 0.84
C ALA A 175 0.18 3.82 1.02
N VAL A 176 -0.04 4.26 2.26
CA VAL A 176 0.14 5.65 2.68
C VAL A 176 1.40 5.73 3.50
N THR A 177 2.42 6.41 3.00
CA THR A 177 3.74 6.52 3.63
C THR A 177 3.96 7.95 4.09
N VAL A 178 4.44 8.17 5.31
CA VAL A 178 4.68 9.49 5.87
C VAL A 178 6.10 9.53 6.44
N SER A 179 6.88 10.52 6.03
CA SER A 179 8.19 10.81 6.63
C SER A 179 8.13 12.11 7.42
N TYR A 180 8.63 12.07 8.65
CA TYR A 180 8.58 13.18 9.61
C TYR A 180 9.69 13.06 10.65
N SER A 181 9.97 14.14 11.39
CA SER A 181 10.89 14.13 12.53
C SER A 181 10.14 14.62 13.77
N GLY A 182 10.19 13.85 14.86
CA GLY A 182 9.41 14.09 16.07
C GLY A 182 7.93 13.79 15.87
N GLU A 183 7.12 14.80 15.56
CA GLU A 183 5.67 14.69 15.36
C GLU A 183 5.30 14.92 13.90
N ILE A 184 4.18 14.33 13.46
CA ILE A 184 3.64 14.58 12.11
C ILE A 184 3.18 16.05 12.04
N PRO A 185 3.71 16.86 11.12
CA PRO A 185 3.29 18.27 11.00
C PRO A 185 1.80 18.40 10.70
N GLN A 186 1.15 19.42 11.26
CA GLN A 186 -0.30 19.61 11.14
C GLN A 186 -0.80 19.61 9.69
N ALA A 187 -0.09 20.24 8.76
CA ALA A 187 -0.48 20.24 7.34
C ALA A 187 -0.53 18.83 6.72
N VAL A 188 0.35 17.92 7.17
CA VAL A 188 0.32 16.51 6.75
C VAL A 188 -0.85 15.79 7.42
N TYR A 189 -1.09 16.05 8.70
CA TYR A 189 -2.23 15.48 9.43
C TYR A 189 -3.57 15.88 8.80
N ASP A 190 -3.77 17.18 8.52
CA ASP A 190 -4.96 17.72 7.87
C ASP A 190 -5.18 17.10 6.48
N ALA A 191 -4.10 16.86 5.73
CA ALA A 191 -4.19 16.16 4.44
C ALA A 191 -4.64 14.70 4.62
N LEU A 192 -4.06 13.98 5.58
CA LEU A 192 -4.40 12.58 5.86
C LEU A 192 -5.86 12.42 6.33
N GLU A 193 -6.42 13.37 7.06
CA GLU A 193 -7.85 13.38 7.44
C GLU A 193 -8.79 13.36 6.23
N THR A 194 -8.35 13.90 5.09
CA THR A 194 -9.14 13.88 3.85
C THR A 194 -8.96 12.60 3.04
N PHE A 195 -8.09 11.69 3.48
CA PHE A 195 -7.81 10.46 2.75
C PHE A 195 -8.99 9.51 2.79
N THR A 196 -9.47 9.12 1.61
CA THR A 196 -10.59 8.19 1.47
C THR A 196 -10.22 7.01 0.58
N ILE A 197 -10.85 5.86 0.83
CA ILE A 197 -10.79 4.68 -0.03
C ILE A 197 -12.22 4.16 -0.22
N GLU A 198 -12.65 4.08 -1.47
CA GLU A 198 -13.95 3.59 -1.92
C GLU A 198 -13.75 2.28 -2.71
N LYS A 199 -14.40 1.21 -2.23
CA LYS A 199 -14.28 -0.16 -2.78
C LYS A 199 -15.39 -0.50 -3.76
#